data_AF-A0A530QQ96-F1
#
_entry.id   AF-A0A530QQ96-F1
#
_cell.length_a   1.000
_cell.length_b   1.000
_cell.length_c   1.000
_cell.angle_alpha   90.00
_cell.angle_beta   90.00
_cell.angle_gamma   90.00
#
_symmetry.space_group_name_H-M   'P 1'
#
loop_
_entity.id
_entity.type
_entity.pdbx_description
1 polymer ?
#
loop_
_entity_poly.entity_id
_entity_poly.type
_entity_poly.pdbx_seq_one_letter_code
_entity_poly.pdbx_strand_id
1 'polypeptide(L)'
;IHTTWSMVPGRFKDYISTPKQNDYRSIHTTIVGPSRQRVELQIRTREMNKIAEYGVAAHSIYKDTGGKTNGAGHAISKETNAYAWLRRTIEQLAEGDNPEDFLENTKLELFQDQVFCFTPKGMLIALPRGATPIDFAYAVHTDVGDTCVGAKVNGRIMPLMTELKNGDEVE
;
A
#
# COMPACT_ATOMS: atom_id res chain seq x y z
N ILE A 1 -13.56 -6.95 26.35
CA ILE A 1 -14.49 -6.62 25.24
C ILE A 1 -15.30 -7.86 24.88
N HIS A 2 -14.72 -8.91 24.29
CA HIS A 2 -15.49 -10.12 23.92
C HIS A 2 -16.04 -10.93 25.10
N THR A 3 -15.46 -10.77 26.30
CA THR A 3 -16.01 -11.29 27.56
C THR A 3 -17.25 -10.55 28.04
N THR A 4 -17.43 -9.30 27.62
CA THR A 4 -18.51 -8.40 28.06
C THR A 4 -19.64 -8.34 27.02
N TRP A 5 -19.28 -8.37 25.73
CA TRP A 5 -20.22 -8.33 24.62
C TRP A 5 -19.91 -9.42 23.61
N SER A 6 -20.97 -10.09 23.13
CA SER A 6 -20.84 -11.12 22.11
C SER A 6 -20.29 -10.53 20.81
N MET A 7 -19.25 -11.17 20.27
CA MET A 7 -18.70 -10.84 18.95
C MET A 7 -19.60 -11.36 17.83
N VAL A 8 -19.55 -10.70 16.67
CA VAL A 8 -20.18 -11.20 15.44
C VAL A 8 -19.18 -12.11 14.70
N PRO A 9 -19.50 -13.41 14.47
CA PRO A 9 -18.63 -14.31 13.74
C PRO A 9 -18.24 -13.78 12.34
N GLY A 10 -17.01 -14.04 11.91
CA GLY A 10 -16.48 -13.58 10.62
C GLY A 10 -16.19 -12.08 10.53
N ARG A 11 -16.40 -11.31 11.61
CA ARG A 11 -16.12 -9.86 11.66
C ARG A 11 -15.00 -9.49 12.63
N PHE A 12 -14.05 -10.41 12.78
CA PHE A 12 -12.78 -10.17 13.45
C PHE A 12 -11.68 -10.12 12.41
N LYS A 13 -10.86 -9.06 12.41
CA LYS A 13 -9.72 -8.91 11.51
C LYS A 13 -8.51 -8.44 12.29
N ASP A 14 -7.40 -9.15 12.15
CA ASP A 14 -6.14 -8.83 12.79
C ASP A 14 -5.17 -8.19 11.78
N TYR A 15 -5.21 -6.86 11.68
CA TYR A 15 -4.24 -6.13 10.87
C TYR A 15 -2.94 -5.85 11.61
N ILE A 16 -2.75 -6.33 12.85
CA ILE A 16 -1.45 -6.27 13.52
C ILE A 16 -0.58 -7.41 13.01
N SER A 17 -1.11 -8.63 12.97
CA SER A 17 -0.41 -9.82 12.43
C SER A 17 -0.35 -9.83 10.91
N THR A 18 -1.37 -9.32 10.23
CA THR A 18 -1.40 -9.17 8.76
C THR A 18 -1.64 -7.71 8.37
N PRO A 19 -0.61 -6.84 8.44
CA PRO A 19 -0.73 -5.43 8.08
C PRO A 19 -1.17 -5.23 6.64
N LYS A 20 -1.85 -4.11 6.37
CA LYS A 20 -2.14 -3.69 4.99
C LYS A 20 -0.87 -3.13 4.33
N GLN A 21 -0.89 -3.04 2.99
CA GLN A 21 0.23 -2.51 2.19
C GLN A 21 0.69 -1.10 2.59
N ASN A 22 -0.20 -0.28 3.15
CA ASN A 22 0.11 1.08 3.62
C ASN A 22 0.57 1.13 5.10
N ASP A 23 1.06 0.01 5.63
CA ASP A 23 1.45 -0.16 7.04
C ASP A 23 0.32 0.07 8.06
N TYR A 24 -0.95 0.11 7.63
CA TYR A 24 -2.06 0.20 8.55
C TYR A 24 -2.13 -1.04 9.46
N ARG A 25 -2.12 -0.81 10.78
CA ARG A 25 -2.19 -1.82 11.83
C ARG A 25 -3.28 -1.49 12.84
N SER A 26 -4.19 -2.42 13.07
CA SER A 26 -5.31 -2.30 14.03
C SER A 26 -6.00 -3.66 14.20
N ILE A 27 -6.56 -3.95 15.37
CA ILE A 27 -7.51 -5.05 15.55
C ILE A 27 -8.91 -4.52 15.30
N HIS A 28 -9.63 -5.14 14.37
CA HIS A 28 -11.03 -4.82 14.09
C HIS A 28 -11.92 -5.93 14.63
N THR A 29 -12.95 -5.56 15.38
CA THR A 29 -13.97 -6.51 15.81
C THR A 29 -15.34 -5.87 15.83
N THR A 30 -16.35 -6.57 15.32
CA THR A 30 -17.76 -6.19 15.52
C THR A 30 -18.35 -6.91 16.73
N ILE A 31 -19.01 -6.18 17.62
CA ILE A 31 -19.77 -6.71 18.76
C ILE A 31 -21.24 -6.34 18.67
N VAL A 32 -22.10 -7.08 19.40
CA VAL A 32 -23.49 -6.69 19.65
C VAL A 32 -23.53 -5.90 20.96
N GLY A 33 -23.77 -4.60 20.84
CA GLY A 33 -23.82 -3.68 21.97
C GLY A 33 -25.09 -3.81 22.81
N PRO A 34 -25.18 -3.08 23.94
CA PRO A 34 -26.30 -3.17 24.90
C PRO A 34 -27.67 -2.94 24.27
N SER A 35 -27.77 -2.01 23.31
CA SER A 35 -29.03 -1.70 22.60
C SER A 35 -29.32 -2.65 21.43
N ARG A 36 -28.71 -3.84 21.39
CA ARG A 36 -28.75 -4.82 20.27
C ARG A 36 -28.24 -4.28 18.92
N GLN A 37 -27.61 -3.11 18.93
CA GLN A 37 -26.97 -2.53 17.75
C GLN A 37 -25.59 -3.16 17.53
N ARG A 38 -25.20 -3.31 16.25
CA ARG A 38 -23.86 -3.75 15.89
C ARG A 38 -22.90 -2.57 15.96
N VAL A 39 -21.81 -2.74 16.70
CA VAL A 39 -20.77 -1.71 16.84
C VAL A 39 -19.45 -2.30 16.40
N GLU A 40 -18.77 -1.61 15.49
CA GLU A 40 -17.40 -1.93 15.10
C GLU A 40 -16.42 -1.20 16.02
N LEU A 41 -15.49 -1.96 16.57
CA LEU A 41 -14.42 -1.48 17.42
C LEU A 41 -13.09 -1.66 16.69
N GLN A 42 -12.29 -0.59 16.69
CA GLN A 42 -10.93 -0.59 16.17
C GLN A 42 -9.95 -0.31 17.31
N ILE A 43 -9.04 -1.23 17.56
CA ILE A 43 -8.10 -1.17 18.69
C ILE A 43 -6.69 -1.10 18.12
N ARG A 44 -5.98 -0.02 18.46
CA ARG A 44 -4.62 0.23 17.98
C ARG A 44 -3.83 1.07 18.99
N THR A 45 -2.51 1.00 18.93
CA THR A 45 -1.64 1.85 19.76
C THR A 45 -1.66 3.30 19.26
N ARG A 46 -1.16 4.23 20.06
CA ARG A 46 -1.01 5.63 19.64
C ARG A 46 -0.11 5.78 18.41
N GLU A 47 0.94 4.97 18.32
CA GLU A 47 1.85 4.95 17.17
C GLU A 47 1.13 4.46 15.91
N MET A 48 0.40 3.34 16.02
CA MET A 48 -0.44 2.85 14.91
C MET A 48 -1.50 3.86 14.48
N ASN A 49 -2.05 4.65 15.42
CA ASN A 49 -2.99 5.72 15.09
C ASN A 49 -2.34 6.82 14.24
N LYS A 50 -1.11 7.24 14.57
CA LYS A 50 -0.37 8.24 13.80
C LYS A 50 -0.13 7.76 12.36
N ILE A 51 0.28 6.51 12.17
CA ILE A 51 0.47 5.92 10.84
C ILE A 51 -0.87 5.84 10.10
N ALA A 52 -1.95 5.49 10.78
CA ALA A 52 -3.26 5.40 10.16
C ALA A 52 -3.84 6.76 9.74
N GLU A 53 -3.51 7.85 10.44
CA GLU A 53 -3.98 9.21 10.13
C GLU A 53 -3.10 9.94 9.12
N TYR A 54 -1.78 9.81 9.25
CA TYR A 54 -0.82 10.62 8.50
C TYR A 54 0.03 9.82 7.51
N GLY A 55 -0.12 8.49 7.46
CA GLY A 55 0.66 7.61 6.59
C GLY A 55 2.15 7.58 6.94
N VAL A 56 2.98 7.24 5.95
CA VAL A 56 4.44 7.06 6.08
C VAL A 56 5.15 8.36 6.54
N ALA A 57 4.54 9.53 6.34
CA ALA A 57 5.06 10.81 6.82
C ALA A 57 5.11 10.93 8.36
N ALA A 58 4.35 10.11 9.09
CA ALA A 58 4.36 10.08 10.55
C ALA A 58 5.70 9.61 11.14
N HIS A 59 6.51 8.87 10.39
CA HIS A 59 7.73 8.26 10.91
C HIS A 59 8.92 9.24 10.96
N SER A 60 8.88 10.34 10.19
CA SER A 60 9.92 11.38 10.23
C SER A 60 9.89 12.21 11.53
N ILE A 61 8.75 12.36 12.18
CA ILE A 61 8.62 13.20 13.40
C ILE A 61 9.08 12.45 14.66
N TYR A 62 9.00 11.10 14.68
CA TYR A 62 9.33 10.33 15.88
C TYR A 62 10.84 10.12 16.07
N LYS A 63 11.63 10.14 14.99
CA LYS A 63 13.09 9.96 15.08
C LYS A 63 13.83 11.19 15.61
N ASP A 64 13.18 12.35 15.67
CA ASP A 64 13.83 13.59 16.11
C ASP A 64 13.68 13.88 17.62
N THR A 65 12.92 13.05 18.37
CA THR A 65 12.63 13.30 19.80
C THR A 65 12.88 12.13 20.76
N GLY A 66 13.57 11.07 20.32
CA GLY A 66 13.86 9.89 21.13
C GLY A 66 15.33 9.73 21.51
N GLY A 67 15.80 10.52 22.48
CA GLY A 67 17.16 10.44 23.00
C GLY A 67 17.55 9.07 23.57
N LYS A 68 18.79 8.67 23.27
CA LYS A 68 19.70 7.78 24.01
C LYS A 68 19.07 6.98 25.18
N THR A 69 18.78 5.70 24.95
CA THR A 69 18.90 4.69 26.01
C THR A 69 19.46 3.38 25.45
N ASN A 70 20.48 2.88 26.14
CA ASN A 70 21.21 1.65 25.86
C ASN A 70 20.31 0.41 26.02
N GLY A 71 20.46 -0.58 25.14
CA GLY A 71 20.00 -1.95 25.42
C GLY A 71 19.44 -2.69 24.21
N ALA A 72 20.28 -3.54 23.64
CA ALA A 72 20.01 -4.68 22.77
C ALA A 72 18.58 -4.95 22.25
N GLY A 73 18.48 -5.08 20.92
CA GLY A 73 17.60 -6.07 20.28
C GLY A 73 16.42 -5.50 19.52
N HIS A 74 16.63 -5.22 18.23
CA HIS A 74 15.89 -5.82 17.11
C HIS A 74 16.36 -5.15 15.82
N ALA A 75 17.50 -5.62 15.31
CA ALA A 75 17.84 -5.47 13.91
C ALA A 75 16.86 -6.37 13.12
N ILE A 76 15.79 -5.80 12.58
CA ILE A 76 14.95 -6.49 11.60
C ILE A 76 14.85 -5.64 10.35
N SER A 77 15.35 -6.26 9.28
CA SER A 77 15.26 -5.90 7.86
C SER A 77 15.83 -4.54 7.43
N LYS A 78 17.16 -4.46 7.46
CA LYS A 78 17.91 -4.26 6.20
C LYS A 78 17.25 -5.17 5.17
N GLU A 79 16.49 -4.63 4.21
CA GLU A 79 16.12 -5.22 2.90
C GLU A 79 14.88 -4.49 2.36
N THR A 80 15.06 -3.25 1.95
CA THR A 80 14.28 -2.70 0.84
C THR A 80 15.28 -1.90 0.03
N ASN A 81 15.70 -2.46 -1.10
CA ASN A 81 16.71 -1.87 -1.99
C ASN A 81 16.35 -0.42 -2.36
N ALA A 82 15.05 -0.12 -2.41
CA ALA A 82 14.50 1.23 -2.56
C ALA A 82 14.91 2.20 -1.43
N TYR A 83 14.97 1.76 -0.17
CA TYR A 83 15.32 2.60 0.99
C TYR A 83 16.83 2.89 1.07
N ALA A 84 17.66 1.93 0.66
CA ALA A 84 19.11 2.13 0.56
C ALA A 84 19.46 3.11 -0.56
N TRP A 85 18.77 3.01 -1.69
CA TRP A 85 18.84 4.00 -2.77
C TRP A 85 18.39 5.38 -2.30
N LEU A 86 17.22 5.50 -1.68
CA LEU A 86 16.68 6.78 -1.18
C LEU A 86 17.61 7.47 -0.18
N ARG A 87 18.26 6.70 0.70
CA ARG A 87 19.24 7.22 1.66
C ARG A 87 20.50 7.74 0.98
N ARG A 88 20.99 7.05 -0.06
CA ARG A 88 22.13 7.48 -0.88
C ARG A 88 21.79 8.75 -1.67
N THR A 89 20.55 8.86 -2.17
CA THR A 89 20.03 10.04 -2.85
C THR A 89 19.94 11.25 -1.90
N ILE A 90 19.53 11.03 -0.64
CA ILE A 90 19.49 12.09 0.39
C ILE A 90 20.90 12.57 0.76
N GLU A 91 21.89 11.67 0.85
CA GLU A 91 23.29 12.05 1.09
C GLU A 91 23.86 12.88 -0.07
N GLN A 92 23.49 12.58 -1.32
CA GLN A 92 23.85 13.40 -2.50
C GLN A 92 23.12 14.76 -2.53
N LEU A 93 21.89 14.83 -2.03
CA LEU A 93 21.11 16.06 -1.88
C LEU A 93 21.75 17.07 -0.90
N ALA A 94 22.51 16.57 0.08
CA ALA A 94 23.17 17.42 1.07
C ALA A 94 24.39 18.17 0.51
N GLU A 95 24.85 17.82 -0.70
CA GLU A 95 26.05 18.38 -1.34
C GLU A 95 25.75 19.26 -2.58
N GLY A 96 24.48 19.36 -3.04
CA GLY A 96 24.12 20.01 -4.32
C GLY A 96 23.24 21.27 -4.20
N ASP A 97 23.74 22.40 -4.71
CA ASP A 97 23.04 23.69 -4.83
C ASP A 97 21.98 23.68 -5.96
N ASN A 98 20.81 23.09 -5.72
CA ASN A 98 19.48 23.55 -6.18
C ASN A 98 18.42 22.42 -6.06
N PRO A 99 17.65 22.39 -4.96
CA PRO A 99 16.64 21.35 -4.70
C PRO A 99 15.43 21.35 -5.65
N GLU A 100 15.09 22.48 -6.28
CA GLU A 100 13.84 22.63 -7.07
C GLU A 100 13.91 21.95 -8.46
N ASP A 101 15.00 22.09 -9.20
CA ASP A 101 15.18 21.45 -10.53
C ASP A 101 15.27 19.91 -10.42
N PHE A 102 15.73 19.39 -9.28
CA PHE A 102 15.79 17.94 -9.03
C PHE A 102 14.42 17.38 -8.60
N LEU A 103 13.63 18.13 -7.85
CA LEU A 103 12.28 17.72 -7.43
C LEU A 103 11.35 17.56 -8.63
N GLU A 104 11.43 18.42 -9.64
CA GLU A 104 10.66 18.22 -10.89
C GLU A 104 11.12 16.97 -11.66
N ASN A 105 12.43 16.76 -11.80
CA ASN A 105 12.97 15.59 -12.49
C ASN A 105 12.69 14.26 -11.76
N THR A 106 12.78 14.24 -10.43
CA THR A 106 12.52 13.03 -9.61
C THR A 106 11.04 12.70 -9.53
N LYS A 107 10.17 13.71 -9.50
CA LYS A 107 8.72 13.53 -9.59
C LYS A 107 8.34 12.94 -10.96
N LEU A 108 9.00 13.39 -12.03
CA LEU A 108 8.87 12.79 -13.36
C LEU A 108 9.36 11.33 -13.40
N GLU A 109 10.47 10.99 -12.74
CA GLU A 109 10.97 9.60 -12.68
C GLU A 109 10.07 8.67 -11.84
N LEU A 110 9.58 9.10 -10.68
CA LEU A 110 8.71 8.29 -9.81
C LEU A 110 7.33 7.98 -10.42
N PHE A 111 6.84 8.84 -11.33
CA PHE A 111 5.61 8.59 -12.11
C PHE A 111 5.86 7.91 -13.47
N GLN A 112 7.13 7.76 -13.89
CA GLN A 112 7.47 7.09 -15.15
C GLN A 112 7.46 5.56 -15.08
N ASP A 113 7.39 4.98 -13.89
CA ASP A 113 7.52 3.53 -13.68
C ASP A 113 6.18 2.82 -13.40
N GLN A 114 5.05 3.54 -13.48
CA GLN A 114 3.73 2.95 -13.27
C GLN A 114 2.76 3.28 -14.40
N VAL A 115 1.89 2.32 -14.70
CA VAL A 115 0.75 2.45 -15.60
C VAL A 115 -0.56 2.27 -14.84
N PHE A 116 -1.53 3.13 -15.11
CA PHE A 116 -2.84 3.16 -14.48
C PHE A 116 -3.90 2.68 -15.47
N CYS A 117 -4.54 1.57 -15.17
CA CYS A 117 -5.54 0.93 -16.02
C CYS A 117 -6.90 0.85 -15.32
N PHE A 118 -7.96 0.77 -16.09
CA PHE A 118 -9.34 0.69 -15.61
C PHE A 118 -9.91 -0.70 -15.83
N THR A 119 -10.71 -1.16 -14.87
CA THR A 119 -11.65 -2.26 -15.12
C THR A 119 -12.90 -1.73 -15.86
N PRO A 120 -13.71 -2.57 -16.51
CA PRO A 120 -14.96 -2.14 -17.15
C PRO A 120 -15.99 -1.55 -16.17
N LYS A 121 -15.81 -1.77 -14.86
CA LYS A 121 -16.61 -1.20 -13.78
C LYS A 121 -16.08 0.14 -13.27
N GLY A 122 -15.02 0.68 -13.88
CA GLY A 122 -14.41 1.97 -13.53
C GLY A 122 -13.45 1.95 -12.34
N MET A 123 -13.10 0.76 -11.82
CA MET A 123 -12.05 0.65 -10.79
C MET A 123 -10.67 0.90 -11.41
N LEU A 124 -9.86 1.74 -10.77
CA LEU A 124 -8.48 2.04 -11.16
C LEU A 124 -7.49 1.05 -10.53
N ILE A 125 -6.58 0.51 -11.33
CA ILE A 125 -5.51 -0.40 -10.91
C ILE A 125 -4.18 0.18 -11.38
N ALA A 126 -3.22 0.28 -10.46
CA ALA A 126 -1.85 0.71 -10.76
C ALA A 126 -0.93 -0.51 -10.88
N LEU A 127 -0.18 -0.56 -11.97
CA LEU A 127 0.75 -1.62 -12.33
C LEU A 127 2.13 -1.03 -12.64
N PRO A 128 3.22 -1.81 -12.55
CA PRO A 128 4.51 -1.34 -13.05
C PRO A 128 4.47 -1.11 -14.56
N ARG A 129 5.29 -0.19 -15.06
CA ARG A 129 5.47 0.02 -16.50
C ARG A 129 5.97 -1.26 -17.18
N GLY A 130 5.48 -1.53 -18.38
CA GLY A 130 5.71 -2.80 -19.05
C GLY A 130 4.68 -3.90 -18.68
N ALA A 131 3.75 -3.62 -17.77
CA ALA A 131 2.75 -4.61 -17.37
C ALA A 131 1.84 -5.01 -18.53
N THR A 132 1.40 -6.26 -18.46
CA THR A 132 0.57 -6.91 -19.47
C THR A 132 -0.85 -7.17 -18.93
N PRO A 133 -1.82 -7.52 -19.81
CA PRO A 133 -3.14 -7.97 -19.37
C PRO A 133 -3.11 -9.13 -18.36
N ILE A 134 -2.09 -10.00 -18.40
CA ILE A 134 -1.94 -11.08 -17.42
C ILE A 134 -1.65 -10.49 -16.03
N ASP A 135 -0.73 -9.54 -15.94
CA ASP A 135 -0.42 -8.86 -14.68
C ASP A 135 -1.64 -8.12 -14.13
N PHE A 136 -2.42 -7.49 -15.01
CA PHE A 136 -3.69 -6.86 -14.66
C PHE A 136 -4.71 -7.88 -14.11
N ALA A 137 -4.85 -9.05 -14.75
CA ALA A 137 -5.75 -10.10 -14.29
C ALA A 137 -5.38 -10.60 -12.87
N TYR A 138 -4.09 -10.83 -12.59
CA TYR A 138 -3.63 -11.20 -11.25
C TYR A 138 -3.81 -10.07 -10.22
N ALA A 139 -3.66 -8.81 -10.64
CA ALA A 139 -3.92 -7.65 -9.78
C ALA A 139 -5.41 -7.49 -9.44
N VAL A 140 -6.31 -7.90 -10.33
CA VAL A 140 -7.76 -7.96 -10.07
C VAL A 140 -8.08 -9.08 -9.08
N HIS A 141 -7.68 -10.32 -9.39
CA HIS A 141 -7.86 -11.48 -8.53
C HIS A 141 -7.04 -12.67 -9.02
N THR A 142 -6.51 -13.50 -8.11
CA THR A 142 -5.73 -14.70 -8.47
C THR A 142 -6.49 -15.65 -9.40
N ASP A 143 -7.74 -16.01 -9.06
CA ASP A 143 -8.58 -16.86 -9.91
C ASP A 143 -8.81 -16.31 -11.34
N VAL A 144 -8.83 -14.98 -11.50
CA VAL A 144 -8.99 -14.33 -12.82
C VAL A 144 -7.69 -14.43 -13.61
N GLY A 145 -6.55 -14.25 -12.96
CA GLY A 145 -5.23 -14.51 -13.55
C GLY A 145 -5.05 -15.97 -13.98
N ASP A 146 -5.40 -16.92 -13.12
CA ASP A 146 -5.25 -18.37 -13.38
C ASP A 146 -6.14 -18.86 -14.55
N THR A 147 -7.28 -18.21 -14.77
CA THR A 147 -8.24 -18.54 -15.83
C THR A 147 -8.17 -17.61 -17.04
N CYS A 148 -7.20 -16.70 -17.09
CA CYS A 148 -7.05 -15.72 -18.16
C CYS A 148 -6.66 -16.41 -19.48
N VAL A 149 -7.56 -16.34 -20.47
CA VAL A 149 -7.34 -16.92 -21.82
C VAL A 149 -7.22 -15.87 -22.92
N GLY A 150 -7.54 -14.62 -22.62
CA GLY A 150 -7.53 -13.50 -23.55
C GLY A 150 -7.83 -12.21 -22.84
N ALA A 151 -7.58 -11.09 -23.52
CA ALA A 151 -7.85 -9.75 -22.99
C ALA A 151 -8.42 -8.85 -24.08
N LYS A 152 -9.30 -7.93 -23.68
CA LYS A 152 -9.66 -6.78 -24.48
C LYS A 152 -9.11 -5.53 -23.83
N VAL A 153 -8.47 -4.69 -24.64
CA VAL A 153 -8.00 -3.38 -24.22
C VAL A 153 -8.80 -2.34 -25.01
N ASN A 154 -9.51 -1.45 -24.31
CA ASN A 154 -10.40 -0.44 -24.88
C ASN A 154 -11.42 -1.04 -25.88
N GLY A 155 -12.00 -2.19 -25.51
CA GLY A 155 -13.00 -2.90 -26.32
C GLY A 155 -12.45 -3.68 -27.52
N ARG A 156 -11.13 -3.74 -27.73
CA ARG A 156 -10.49 -4.51 -28.82
C ARG A 156 -9.73 -5.70 -28.28
N ILE A 157 -9.88 -6.86 -28.90
CA ILE A 157 -9.11 -8.06 -28.55
C ILE A 157 -7.63 -7.80 -28.84
N MET A 158 -6.79 -7.98 -27.82
CA MET A 158 -5.35 -7.77 -27.90
C MET A 158 -4.60 -9.02 -27.42
N PRO A 159 -3.38 -9.28 -27.93
CA PRO A 159 -2.52 -10.32 -27.39
C PRO A 159 -2.25 -10.11 -25.90
N LEU A 160 -2.13 -11.20 -25.13
CA LEU A 160 -1.85 -11.15 -23.69
C LEU A 160 -0.48 -10.56 -23.33
N MET A 161 0.45 -10.47 -24.29
CA MET A 161 1.77 -9.84 -24.14
C MET A 161 1.76 -8.33 -24.42
N THR A 162 0.59 -7.74 -24.73
CA THR A 162 0.48 -6.30 -25.04
C THR A 162 0.83 -5.49 -23.81
N GLU A 163 1.75 -4.53 -23.95
CA GLU A 163 2.05 -3.59 -22.88
C GLU A 163 0.87 -2.61 -22.67
N LEU A 164 0.42 -2.51 -21.42
CA LEU A 164 -0.66 -1.63 -21.00
C LEU A 164 -0.19 -0.18 -20.87
N LYS A 165 -1.08 0.76 -21.21
CA LYS A 165 -0.81 2.20 -21.14
C LYS A 165 -1.74 2.89 -20.15
N ASN A 166 -1.32 4.08 -19.72
CA ASN A 166 -2.15 4.94 -18.87
C ASN A 166 -3.50 5.22 -19.53
N GLY A 167 -4.58 4.93 -18.80
CA GLY A 167 -5.95 5.15 -19.23
C GLY A 167 -6.60 3.97 -19.94
N ASP A 168 -5.87 2.87 -20.17
CA ASP A 168 -6.44 1.69 -20.83
C ASP A 168 -7.50 1.01 -19.96
N GLU A 169 -8.66 0.74 -20.54
CA GLU A 169 -9.69 -0.13 -19.96
C GLU A 169 -9.41 -1.59 -20.37
N VAL A 170 -9.25 -2.49 -19.39
CA VAL A 170 -8.86 -3.89 -19.61
C VAL A 170 -9.98 -4.83 -19.12
N GLU A 171 -10.46 -5.69 -20.01
CA GLU A 171 -11.48 -6.75 -19.79
C GLU A 171 -10.90 -8.14 -20.03
#